data_AF-A0A4Y9T6L6-F1
#
_entry.id   AF-A0A4Y9T6L6-F1
#
_cell.length_a   1.000
_cell.length_b   1.000
_cell.length_c   1.000
_cell.angle_alpha   90.00
_cell.angle_beta   90.00
_cell.angle_gamma   90.00
#
_symmetry.space_group_name_H-M   'P 1'
#
loop_
_entity.id
_entity.type
_entity.pdbx_description
1 polymer ?
#
loop_
_entity_poly.entity_id
_entity_poly.type
_entity_poly.pdbx_seq_one_letter_code
_entity_poly.pdbx_strand_id
1 'polypeptide(L)'
;MTSSIALILDPQFGTRVFDLAKDMPVWIVASEQNKRAVEQARAKLGITADITTLSPAKEDANDTCVRALYDIDEHHGAGSLTGGYQQVRIFGCAPESVTPALMQELGFGRICATGSEFTLEKS
;
A
#
# COMPACT_ATOMS: atom_id res chain seq x y z
N MET A 1 -12.30 -0.58 -14.63
CA MET A 1 -11.72 0.04 -13.41
C MET A 1 -10.51 -0.80 -13.05
N THR A 2 -9.33 -0.19 -12.93
CA THR A 2 -8.13 -0.87 -12.46
C THR A 2 -8.23 -1.05 -10.95
N SER A 3 -8.02 -2.27 -10.45
CA SER A 3 -8.01 -2.55 -9.01
C SER A 3 -6.69 -2.04 -8.44
N SER A 4 -6.74 -0.94 -7.69
CA SER A 4 -5.57 -0.30 -7.08
C SER A 4 -5.50 -0.63 -5.59
N ILE A 5 -4.28 -0.61 -5.02
CA ILE A 5 -4.03 -0.73 -3.58
C ILE A 5 -3.12 0.41 -3.15
N ALA A 6 -3.33 0.96 -1.96
CA ALA A 6 -2.41 1.91 -1.36
C ALA A 6 -1.51 1.23 -0.32
N LEU A 7 -0.20 1.47 -0.41
CA LEU A 7 0.80 1.10 0.59
C LEU A 7 1.42 2.37 1.19
N ILE A 8 1.17 2.60 2.47
CA ILE A 8 1.52 3.82 3.18
C ILE A 8 2.57 3.49 4.23
N LEU A 9 3.81 3.89 3.96
CA LEU A 9 4.97 3.71 4.81
C LEU A 9 5.39 5.01 5.49
N ASP A 10 4.78 6.14 5.10
CA ASP A 10 4.93 7.43 5.76
C ASP A 10 4.27 7.41 7.16
N PRO A 11 5.06 7.52 8.25
CA PRO A 11 4.52 7.53 9.60
C PRO A 11 3.68 8.79 9.91
N GLN A 12 3.74 9.82 9.06
CA GLN A 12 3.00 11.08 9.23
C GLN A 12 1.82 11.22 8.28
N PHE A 13 1.47 10.17 7.52
CA PHE A 13 0.41 10.23 6.51
C PHE A 13 -0.95 10.67 7.10
N GLY A 14 -1.31 10.12 8.26
CA GLY A 14 -2.41 10.57 9.08
C GLY A 14 -3.77 10.54 8.37
N THR A 15 -4.54 11.62 8.51
CA THR A 15 -5.95 11.69 8.09
C THR A 15 -6.17 11.53 6.59
N ARG A 16 -5.13 11.70 5.76
CA ARG A 16 -5.15 11.42 4.32
C ARG A 16 -5.52 9.97 4.01
N VAL A 17 -5.35 9.04 4.96
CA VAL A 17 -5.76 7.63 4.84
C VAL A 17 -7.24 7.49 4.48
N PHE A 18 -8.08 8.42 4.95
CA PHE A 18 -9.52 8.38 4.71
C PHE A 18 -9.87 8.54 3.23
N ASP A 19 -9.12 9.36 2.49
CA ASP A 19 -9.42 9.59 1.08
C ASP A 19 -9.05 8.39 0.21
N LEU A 20 -8.02 7.64 0.58
CA LEU A 20 -7.65 6.41 -0.11
C LEU A 20 -8.60 5.26 0.26
N ALA A 21 -8.90 5.08 1.54
CA ALA A 21 -9.71 3.97 2.04
C ALA A 21 -11.18 4.01 1.59
N LYS A 22 -11.66 5.11 1.00
CA LYS A 22 -12.98 5.18 0.34
C LYS A 22 -13.03 4.36 -0.94
N ASP A 23 -11.92 4.32 -1.65
CA ASP A 23 -11.89 3.89 -3.06
C ASP A 23 -11.05 2.62 -3.27
N MET A 24 -10.14 2.30 -2.35
CA MET A 24 -9.21 1.16 -2.48
C MET A 24 -8.78 0.56 -1.14
N PRO A 25 -8.35 -0.71 -1.12
CA PRO A 25 -7.67 -1.29 0.03
C PRO A 25 -6.41 -0.51 0.41
N VAL A 26 -6.17 -0.36 1.71
CA VAL A 26 -5.05 0.40 2.26
C VAL A 26 -4.24 -0.45 3.22
N TRP A 27 -2.94 -0.53 2.96
CA TRP A 27 -1.94 -1.10 3.84
C TRP A 27 -1.10 0.04 4.44
N ILE A 28 -1.05 0.16 5.77
CA ILE A 28 -0.47 1.35 6.43
C ILE A 28 0.36 1.01 7.67
N VAL A 29 1.54 1.62 7.82
CA VAL A 29 2.39 1.47 9.01
C VAL A 29 1.76 2.04 10.27
N ALA A 30 1.87 1.32 11.38
CA ALA A 30 1.27 1.66 12.66
C ALA A 30 2.09 2.69 13.46
N SER A 31 2.17 3.93 12.96
CA SER A 31 2.59 5.07 13.78
C SER A 31 1.45 5.55 14.68
N GLU A 32 1.75 6.30 15.74
CA GLU A 32 0.73 6.89 16.60
C GLU A 32 -0.25 7.80 15.83
N GLN A 33 0.26 8.52 14.82
CA GLN A 33 -0.57 9.37 13.97
C GLN A 33 -1.46 8.54 13.03
N ASN A 34 -0.92 7.50 12.41
CA ASN A 34 -1.67 6.64 11.50
C ASN A 34 -2.72 5.81 12.23
N LYS A 35 -2.42 5.27 13.43
CA LYS A 35 -3.39 4.53 14.25
C LYS A 35 -4.64 5.36 14.53
N ARG A 36 -4.46 6.59 15.02
CA ARG A 36 -5.58 7.52 15.28
C ARG A 36 -6.39 7.81 14.01
N ALA A 37 -5.71 8.00 12.89
CA ALA A 37 -6.37 8.25 11.61
C ALA A 37 -7.14 7.03 11.08
N VAL A 38 -6.59 5.82 11.23
CA VAL A 38 -7.25 4.56 10.86
C VAL A 38 -8.51 4.32 11.69
N GLU A 39 -8.45 4.56 13.00
CA GLU A 39 -9.62 4.50 13.87
C GLU A 39 -10.72 5.47 13.42
N GLN A 40 -10.36 6.71 13.12
CA GLN A 40 -11.30 7.72 12.60
C GLN A 40 -11.86 7.33 11.22
N ALA A 41 -11.04 6.78 10.34
CA ALA A 41 -11.48 6.35 9.01
C ALA A 41 -12.47 5.17 9.12
N ARG A 42 -12.16 4.17 9.93
CA ARG A 42 -13.06 3.03 10.21
C ARG A 42 -14.38 3.48 10.84
N ALA A 43 -14.34 4.43 11.78
CA ALA A 43 -15.56 4.99 12.38
C ALA A 43 -16.47 5.68 11.35
N LYS A 44 -15.89 6.29 10.30
CA LYS A 44 -16.65 7.00 9.25
C LYS A 44 -17.12 6.10 8.11
N LEU A 45 -16.29 5.15 7.68
CA LEU A 45 -16.55 4.27 6.54
C LEU A 45 -17.26 2.97 6.94
N GLY A 46 -17.15 2.56 8.21
CA GLY A 46 -17.73 1.31 8.69
C GLY A 46 -17.11 0.10 7.99
N ILE A 47 -17.97 -0.82 7.54
CA ILE A 47 -17.55 -2.11 6.94
C ILE A 47 -16.82 -1.97 5.60
N THR A 48 -16.88 -0.80 4.96
CA THR A 48 -16.23 -0.57 3.66
C THR A 48 -14.75 -0.18 3.81
N ALA A 49 -14.28 0.05 5.04
CA ALA A 49 -12.87 0.34 5.29
C ALA A 49 -12.03 -0.95 5.20
N ASP A 50 -11.51 -1.25 4.02
CA ASP A 50 -10.48 -2.27 3.84
C ASP A 50 -9.11 -1.68 4.17
N ILE A 51 -8.76 -1.69 5.46
CA ILE A 51 -7.51 -1.12 5.97
C ILE A 51 -6.75 -2.16 6.78
N THR A 52 -5.59 -2.57 6.29
CA THR A 52 -4.61 -3.42 6.96
C THR A 52 -3.52 -2.58 7.62
N THR A 53 -3.30 -2.78 8.92
CA THR A 53 -2.28 -2.05 9.68
C THR A 53 -1.04 -2.91 9.82
N LEU A 54 0.08 -2.44 9.28
CA LEU A 54 1.39 -3.06 9.38
C LEU A 54 2.02 -2.72 10.73
N SER A 55 2.40 -3.74 11.49
CA SER A 55 3.17 -3.55 12.72
C SER A 55 4.43 -2.73 12.43
N PRO A 56 4.84 -1.83 13.34
CA PRO A 56 6.09 -1.12 13.18
C PRO A 56 7.21 -2.13 13.39
N ALA A 57 7.76 -2.65 12.30
CA ALA A 57 8.99 -3.40 12.37
C ALA A 57 10.11 -2.46 12.82
N LYS A 58 11.18 -3.01 13.43
CA LYS A 58 12.43 -2.26 13.67
C LYS A 58 13.22 -2.05 12.36
N GLU A 59 12.62 -2.42 11.24
CA GLU A 59 13.15 -2.36 9.88
C GLU A 59 13.02 -0.94 9.34
N ASP A 60 13.83 -0.62 8.32
CA ASP A 60 13.63 0.61 7.58
C ASP A 60 12.41 0.53 6.65
N ALA A 61 12.03 1.68 6.08
CA ALA A 61 10.85 1.78 5.24
C ALA A 61 10.99 0.98 3.93
N ASN A 62 12.20 0.77 3.42
CA ASN A 62 12.44 0.06 2.17
C ASN A 62 12.25 -1.45 2.37
N ASP A 63 12.80 -2.00 3.45
CA ASP A 63 12.60 -3.41 3.81
C ASP A 63 11.10 -3.69 4.08
N THR A 64 10.45 -2.77 4.80
CA THR A 64 9.00 -2.85 5.04
C THR A 64 8.21 -2.80 3.73
N CYS A 65 8.63 -1.98 2.76
CA CYS A 65 8.02 -1.88 1.43
C CYS A 65 8.07 -3.21 0.70
N VAL A 66 9.25 -3.80 0.60
CA VAL A 66 9.48 -5.06 -0.12
C VAL A 66 8.63 -6.17 0.49
N ARG A 67 8.69 -6.35 1.83
CA ARG A 67 7.88 -7.36 2.52
C ARG A 67 6.39 -7.14 2.30
N ALA A 68 5.91 -5.90 2.46
CA ALA A 68 4.50 -5.58 2.28
C ALA A 68 4.01 -5.82 0.85
N LEU A 69 4.87 -5.65 -0.17
CA LEU A 69 4.51 -5.95 -1.56
C LEU A 69 4.28 -7.45 -1.79
N TYR A 70 5.05 -8.33 -1.16
CA TYR A 70 4.79 -9.76 -1.17
C TYR A 70 3.49 -10.11 -0.44
N ASP A 71 3.28 -9.55 0.75
CA ASP A 71 2.05 -9.76 1.53
C ASP A 71 0.82 -9.30 0.71
N ILE A 72 0.89 -8.14 0.06
CA ILE A 72 -0.17 -7.63 -0.81
C ILE A 72 -0.41 -8.58 -2.00
N ASP A 73 0.65 -9.11 -2.62
CA ASP A 73 0.49 -10.02 -3.76
C ASP A 73 -0.15 -11.35 -3.37
N GLU A 74 0.17 -11.88 -2.19
CA GLU A 74 -0.48 -13.07 -1.65
C GLU A 74 -1.98 -12.83 -1.41
N HIS A 75 -2.36 -11.67 -0.87
CA HIS A 75 -3.75 -11.38 -0.49
C HIS A 75 -4.62 -10.92 -1.68
N HIS A 76 -4.04 -10.16 -2.60
CA HIS A 76 -4.78 -9.46 -3.65
C HIS A 76 -4.33 -9.80 -5.07
N GLY A 77 -3.32 -10.66 -5.25
CA GLY A 77 -2.77 -11.03 -6.55
C GLY A 77 -3.71 -11.90 -7.40
N ALA A 78 -3.14 -12.60 -8.39
CA ALA A 78 -3.91 -13.35 -9.41
C ALA A 78 -4.81 -14.46 -8.83
N GLY A 79 -4.50 -14.97 -7.63
CA GLY A 79 -5.32 -15.94 -6.92
C GLY A 79 -6.52 -15.34 -6.19
N SER A 80 -6.67 -14.01 -6.15
CA SER A 80 -7.76 -13.34 -5.44
C SER A 80 -9.09 -13.45 -6.17
N LEU A 81 -10.18 -13.51 -5.41
CA LEU A 81 -11.55 -13.58 -5.93
C LEU A 81 -11.97 -12.34 -6.76
N THR A 82 -11.20 -11.25 -6.68
CA THR A 82 -11.51 -9.96 -7.32
C THR A 82 -10.75 -9.73 -8.63
N GLY A 83 -10.03 -10.73 -9.15
CA GLY A 83 -9.35 -10.66 -10.44
C GLY A 83 -7.97 -10.00 -10.41
N GLY A 84 -7.38 -9.84 -9.22
CA GLY A 84 -6.03 -9.31 -9.05
C GLY A 84 -5.94 -7.78 -9.05
N TYR A 85 -5.11 -7.23 -8.18
CA TYR A 85 -4.71 -5.82 -8.29
C TYR A 85 -3.86 -5.58 -9.54
N GLN A 86 -4.00 -4.39 -10.11
CA GLN A 86 -3.26 -3.93 -11.28
C GLN A 86 -2.25 -2.84 -10.92
N GLN A 87 -2.40 -2.21 -9.75
CA GLN A 87 -1.61 -1.07 -9.36
C GLN A 87 -1.39 -1.02 -7.84
N VAL A 88 -0.18 -0.65 -7.42
CA VAL A 88 0.12 -0.28 -6.03
C VAL A 88 0.62 1.16 -5.98
N ARG A 89 -0.02 2.01 -5.18
CA ARG A 89 0.40 3.38 -4.90
C ARG A 89 1.15 3.42 -3.59
N ILE A 90 2.40 3.86 -3.60
CA ILE A 90 3.33 3.76 -2.48
C ILE A 90 3.70 5.14 -1.97
N PHE A 91 3.62 5.33 -0.65
CA PHE A 91 3.92 6.59 0.05
C PHE A 91 4.96 6.39 1.13
N GLY A 92 5.92 7.31 1.26
CA GLY A 92 6.92 7.30 2.35
C GLY A 92 8.06 6.31 2.16
N CYS A 93 8.29 5.86 0.93
CA CYS A 93 9.42 5.01 0.55
C CYS A 93 10.00 5.49 -0.79
N ALA A 94 11.27 5.19 -1.02
CA ALA A 94 11.97 5.57 -2.25
C ALA A 94 11.72 4.51 -3.35
N PRO A 95 11.45 4.90 -4.61
CA PRO A 95 11.24 3.94 -5.70
C PRO A 95 12.45 3.03 -5.94
N GLU A 96 13.65 3.46 -5.56
CA GLU A 96 14.89 2.69 -5.64
C GLU A 96 14.89 1.45 -4.73
N SER A 97 13.99 1.37 -3.75
CA SER A 97 13.76 0.15 -2.96
C SER A 97 13.21 -1.01 -3.79
N VAL A 98 12.54 -0.69 -4.90
CA VAL A 98 11.90 -1.67 -5.78
C VAL A 98 12.90 -2.12 -6.83
N THR A 99 13.49 -3.28 -6.59
CA THR A 99 14.50 -3.85 -7.50
C THR A 99 13.87 -4.40 -8.77
N PRO A 100 14.62 -4.49 -9.89
CA PRO A 100 14.13 -5.16 -11.10
C PRO A 100 13.73 -6.63 -10.87
N ALA A 101 14.39 -7.33 -9.95
CA ALA A 101 14.04 -8.70 -9.59
C ALA A 101 12.66 -8.78 -8.93
N LEU A 102 12.39 -7.88 -7.97
CA LEU A 102 11.08 -7.75 -7.32
C LEU A 102 9.99 -7.39 -8.34
N MET A 103 10.28 -6.45 -9.25
CA MET A 103 9.36 -6.08 -10.33
C MET A 103 8.99 -7.29 -11.19
N GLN A 104 9.99 -8.07 -11.61
CA GLN A 104 9.78 -9.26 -12.44
C GLN A 104 8.99 -10.34 -11.69
N GLU A 105 9.38 -10.64 -10.45
CA GLU A 105 8.76 -11.70 -9.64
C GLU A 105 7.28 -11.40 -9.37
N LEU A 106 6.97 -10.15 -9.05
CA LEU A 106 5.61 -9.69 -8.83
C LEU A 106 4.91 -9.27 -10.14
N GLY A 107 5.52 -9.41 -11.32
CA GLY A 107 4.88 -9.08 -12.60
C GLY A 107 4.53 -7.59 -12.81
N PHE A 108 5.24 -6.68 -12.14
CA PHE A 108 5.16 -5.25 -12.42
C PHE A 108 5.96 -4.91 -13.68
N GLY A 109 5.37 -4.10 -14.56
CA GLY A 109 6.01 -3.63 -15.80
C GLY A 109 6.55 -2.21 -15.72
N ARG A 110 6.05 -1.39 -14.78
CA ARG A 110 6.31 0.05 -14.78
C ARG A 110 6.33 0.65 -13.39
N ILE A 111 7.23 1.61 -13.20
CA ILE A 111 7.32 2.48 -12.01
C ILE A 111 7.07 3.93 -12.46
N CYS A 112 6.16 4.62 -11.76
CA CYS A 112 5.82 6.03 -12.01
C CYS A 112 6.00 6.85 -10.73
N ALA A 113 7.10 7.59 -10.61
CA ALA A 113 7.32 8.48 -9.47
C ALA A 113 6.64 9.84 -9.69
N THR A 114 5.85 10.31 -8.71
CA THR A 114 5.17 11.60 -8.73
C THR A 114 5.26 12.27 -7.36
N GLY A 115 6.20 13.21 -7.20
CA GLY A 115 6.38 13.92 -5.94
C GLY A 115 6.79 12.98 -4.80
N SER A 116 5.95 12.86 -3.77
CA SER A 116 6.20 12.01 -2.60
C SER A 116 5.54 10.63 -2.65
N GLU A 117 4.88 10.30 -3.76
CA GLU A 117 4.35 8.98 -4.04
C GLU A 117 5.00 8.39 -5.31
N PHE A 118 4.99 7.07 -5.41
CA PHE A 118 5.23 6.41 -6.68
C PHE A 118 4.26 5.25 -6.86
N THR A 119 4.07 4.85 -8.10
CA THR A 119 3.14 3.79 -8.48
C THR A 119 3.88 2.64 -9.14
N LEU A 120 3.51 1.41 -8.79
CA LEU A 120 3.84 0.19 -9.52
C LEU A 120 2.62 -0.27 -10.32
N GLU A 121 2.80 -0.60 -11.61
CA GLU A 121 1.73 -1.08 -12.51
C GLU A 121 2.08 -2.48 -13.05
N LYS A 122 1.11 -3.40 -13.03
CA LYS A 122 1.25 -4.72 -13.69
C LYS A 122 1.34 -4.55 -15.22
N SER A 123 2.01 -5.50 -15.88
CA SER A 123 2.13 -5.54 -17.37
C SER A 123 0.90 -6.13 -18.04
#